data_AF-A0A415ME27-F1
#
_entry.id   AF-A0A415ME27-F1
#
_cell.length_a   1.000
_cell.length_b   1.000
_cell.length_c   1.000
_cell.angle_alpha   90.00
_cell.angle_beta   90.00
_cell.angle_gamma   90.00
#
_symmetry.space_group_name_H-M   'P 1'
#
loop_
_entity.id
_entity.type
_entity.pdbx_description
1 polymer ?
#
loop_
_entity_poly.entity_id
_entity_poly.type
_entity_poly.pdbx_seq_one_letter_code
_entity_poly.pdbx_strand_id
1 'polypeptide(L)' 'MNILNIILLIMGIFNLIVGITWTKKNVVNFVFKLLFLAGGGYLVFYALYLSNILIVLNK' A
#
# COMPACT_ATOMS: atom_id res chain seq x y z
N MET A 1 -8.88 1.10 16.25
CA MET A 1 -7.75 0.79 15.36
C MET A 1 -6.49 0.74 16.20
N ASN A 2 -5.70 -0.33 16.15
CA ASN A 2 -4.45 -0.39 16.93
C ASN A 2 -3.42 0.60 16.34
N ILE A 3 -2.52 1.12 17.17
CA ILE A 3 -1.47 2.07 16.75
C ILE A 3 -0.61 1.46 15.62
N LEU A 4 -0.36 0.15 15.69
CA LEU A 4 0.37 -0.61 14.67
C LEU A 4 -0.35 -0.61 13.31
N ASN A 5 -1.68 -0.72 13.31
CA ASN A 5 -2.49 -0.70 12.08
C ASN A 5 -2.44 0.68 11.42
N ILE A 6 -2.45 1.75 12.22
CA ILE A 6 -2.31 3.13 11.73
C ILE A 6 -0.96 3.32 11.06
N ILE A 7 0.13 2.84 11.69
CA ILE A 7 1.49 2.91 11.12
C ILE A 7 1.56 2.15 9.79
N LEU A 8 1.01 0.93 9.73
CA LEU A 8 0.95 0.13 8.50
C LEU A 8 0.19 0.86 7.38
N LEU A 9 -0.93 1.50 7.72
CA LEU A 9 -1.74 2.25 6.77
C LEU A 9 -0.98 3.46 6.21
N ILE A 10 -0.29 4.21 7.06
CA ILE A 10 0.54 5.36 6.64
C ILE A 10 1.70 4.90 5.75
N MET A 11 2.38 3.80 6.11
CA MET A 11 3.45 3.22 5.29
C MET A 11 2.94 2.77 3.92
N GLY A 12 1.77 2.13 3.86
CA GLY A 12 1.15 1.70 2.62
C GLY A 12 0.80 2.88 1.70
N ILE A 13 0.18 3.93 2.25
CA ILE A 13 -0.14 5.16 1.51
C ILE A 13 1.14 5.83 0.99
N PHE A 14 2.20 5.92 1.81
CA PHE A 14 3.46 6.50 1.38
C PHE A 14 4.10 5.72 0.23
N ASN A 15 4.09 4.39 0.30
CA ASN A 15 4.57 3.52 -0.79
C ASN A 15 3.80 3.74 -2.09
N LEU A 16 2.48 3.90 -2.01
CA LEU A 16 1.63 4.20 -3.17
C LEU A 16 1.99 5.56 -3.77
N ILE A 17 2.15 6.60 -2.96
CA ILE A 17 2.54 7.95 -3.42
C ILE A 17 3.90 7.91 -4.11
N VAL A 18 4.89 7.24 -3.52
CA VAL A 18 6.23 7.08 -4.11
C VAL A 18 6.16 6.32 -5.43
N GLY A 19 5.40 5.22 -5.49
CA GLY A 19 5.19 4.47 -6.73
C GLY A 19 4.54 5.30 -7.83
N ILE A 20 3.49 6.07 -7.52
CA ILE A 20 2.77 6.91 -8.49
C ILE A 20 3.66 8.04 -9.02
N THR A 21 4.33 8.76 -8.11
CA THR A 21 5.20 9.90 -8.43
C THR A 21 6.50 9.49 -9.14
N TRP A 22 6.82 8.20 -9.18
CA TRP A 22 7.96 7.67 -9.93
C TRP A 22 7.71 7.75 -11.45
N THR A 23 8.43 8.64 -12.13
CA THR A 23 8.26 8.96 -13.56
C THR A 23 9.41 8.51 -14.46
N LYS A 24 10.48 7.93 -13.90
CA LYS A 24 11.65 7.53 -14.70
C LYS A 24 11.33 6.39 -15.68
N LYS A 25 11.59 6.61 -16.98
CA LYS A 25 11.28 5.71 -18.10
C LYS A 25 12.32 4.59 -18.35
N ASN A 26 12.71 3.86 -17.30
CA ASN A 26 13.59 2.69 -17.45
C ASN A 26 12.84 1.41 -17.04
N VAL A 27 13.10 0.27 -17.69
CA VAL A 27 12.43 -1.01 -17.41
C VAL A 27 12.65 -1.44 -15.96
N VAL A 28 13.88 -1.29 -15.45
CA VAL A 28 14.19 -1.55 -14.03
C VAL A 28 13.37 -0.67 -13.10
N ASN A 29 13.21 0.62 -13.44
CA ASN A 29 12.39 1.55 -12.66
C ASN A 29 10.90 1.24 -12.73
N PHE A 30 10.44 0.66 -13.84
CA PHE A 30 9.06 0.19 -13.99
C PHE A 30 8.77 -0.98 -13.04
N VAL A 31 9.72 -1.92 -12.92
CA VAL A 31 9.63 -3.03 -11.94
C VAL A 31 9.59 -2.49 -10.50
N PHE A 32 10.48 -1.55 -10.15
CA PHE A 32 10.44 -0.92 -8.82
C PHE A 32 9.13 -0.17 -8.57
N LYS A 33 8.62 0.58 -9.55
CA LYS A 33 7.33 1.26 -9.46
C LYS A 33 6.18 0.28 -9.18
N LEU A 34 6.15 -0.85 -9.89
CA LEU A 34 5.16 -1.91 -9.66
C LEU A 34 5.29 -2.53 -8.27
N LEU A 35 6.51 -2.78 -7.79
CA LEU A 35 6.74 -3.29 -6.43
C LEU A 35 6.25 -2.31 -5.36
N PHE A 36 6.51 -1.01 -5.53
CA PHE A 36 6.02 0.04 -4.62
C PHE A 36 4.48 0.13 -4.62
N LEU A 37 3.86 0.05 -5.80
CA LEU A 37 2.41 0.07 -5.95
C LEU A 37 1.74 -1.17 -5.35
N ALA A 38 2.21 -2.37 -5.69
CA ALA A 38 1.67 -3.63 -5.21
C ALA A 38 1.89 -3.79 -3.70
N GLY A 39 3.09 -3.48 -3.22
CA GLY A 39 3.43 -3.54 -1.79
C GLY A 39 2.66 -2.51 -0.97
N GLY A 40 2.55 -1.26 -1.48
CA GLY A 40 1.74 -0.21 -0.84
C GLY A 40 0.27 -0.59 -0.75
N GLY A 41 -0.32 -1.09 -1.85
CA GLY A 41 -1.69 -1.57 -1.89
C GLY A 41 -1.93 -2.70 -0.88
N TYR A 42 -1.07 -3.72 -0.87
CA TYR A 42 -1.16 -4.82 0.09
C TYR A 42 -1.14 -4.33 1.54
N LEU A 43 -0.22 -3.44 1.89
CA LEU A 43 -0.13 -2.88 3.25
C LEU A 43 -1.38 -2.10 3.65
N VAL A 44 -1.98 -1.32 2.74
CA VAL A 44 -3.23 -0.61 2.99
C VAL A 44 -4.39 -1.60 3.22
N PHE A 45 -4.56 -2.58 2.34
CA PHE A 45 -5.61 -3.60 2.49
C PHE A 45 -5.44 -4.41 3.77
N TYR A 46 -4.20 -4.81 4.10
CA TYR A 46 -3.88 -5.54 5.31
C TYR A 46 -4.15 -4.72 6.58
N ALA A 47 -3.77 -3.44 6.59
CA ALA A 47 -4.05 -2.54 7.71
C ALA A 47 -5.56 -2.35 7.92
N LEU A 48 -6.33 -2.21 6.85
CA LEU A 48 -7.79 -2.08 6.91
C LEU A 48 -8.47 -3.39 7.34
N TYR A 49 -7.94 -4.54 6.93
CA TYR A 49 -8.38 -5.87 7.36
C TYR A 49 -8.17 -6.05 8.87
N LEU A 50 -6.95 -5.79 9.38
CA LEU A 50 -6.64 -5.84 10.82
C LEU A 50 -7.45 -4.85 11.66
N SER A 51 -7.98 -3.82 11.02
CA SER A 51 -8.78 -2.78 11.65
C SER A 51 -10.27 -3.11 11.67
N ASN A 52 -10.66 -4.28 11.15
CA ASN A 52 -12.04 -4.71 10.95
C ASN A 52 -12.88 -3.76 10.08
N ILE A 53 -12.23 -2.83 9.36
CA ILE A 53 -12.89 -1.90 8.43
C ILE A 53 -13.19 -2.61 7.11
N LEU A 54 -12.35 -3.58 6.72
CA LEU A 54 -12.49 -4.31 5.46
C LEU A 54 -13.42 -5.55 5.55
N ILE A 55 -14.10 -5.79 6.68
CA ILE A 55 -15.07 -6.89 6.93
C ILE A 55 -16.37 -6.74 6.10
N VAL A 56 -16.34 -6.02 4.98
CA VAL A 56 -17.49 -5.82 4.09
C VAL A 56 -17.31 -6.51 2.73
N LEU A 57 -16.14 -7.06 2.41
CA LEU A 57 -15.94 -7.81 1.14
C LEU A 57 -16.23 -9.31 1.23
N ASN A 58 -16.55 -9.85 2.41
CA ASN A 58 -16.91 -11.27 2.56
C ASN A 58 -17.97 -11.50 3.65
N LYS A 59 -19.14 -10.89 3.47
CA LYS A 59 -20.39 -11.31 4.09
C LYS A 59 -21.44 -11.51 3.02
#